data_AF-A0A8S1JFK9-F1
#
_entry.id   AF-A0A8S1JFK9-F1
#
_cell.length_a   1.000
_cell.length_b   1.000
_cell.length_c   1.000
_cell.angle_alpha   90.00
_cell.angle_beta   90.00
_cell.angle_gamma   90.00
#
_symmetry.space_group_name_H-M   'P 1'
#
loop_
_entity.id
_entity.type
_entity.pdbx_description
1 polymer ?
#
loop_
_entity_poly.entity_id
_entity_poly.type
_entity_poly.pdbx_seq_one_letter_code
_entity_poly.pdbx_strand_id
1 'polypeptide(L)'
;EPTVEKPYIEGLLDPCTNSKIASNIPAEKLYDKNDNGLKLSNSWTGYYVILNPEYKAQVQWRFVNRAIDEVENDRVPAVLLICRNSTDTAYFQRLTPYPRVLLRRHTSQCKDYDKSPIGFGIVVFCVAKGDCLDLYDRFVRFFGPWGEPNIVIDA
;
A
#
# COMPACT_ATOMS: atom_id res chain seq x y z
N GLU A 1 9.67 13.73 8.57
CA GLU A 1 8.31 14.28 8.39
C GLU A 1 8.37 15.43 7.40
N PRO A 2 7.31 15.68 6.60
CA PRO A 2 7.26 16.81 5.68
C PRO A 2 7.39 18.15 6.41
N THR A 3 8.07 19.11 5.79
CA THR A 3 8.18 20.51 6.25
C THR A 3 7.64 21.46 5.20
N VAL A 4 7.53 22.76 5.51
CA VAL A 4 7.14 23.77 4.52
C VAL A 4 8.13 23.81 3.33
N GLU A 5 9.42 23.60 3.62
CA GLU A 5 10.50 23.61 2.61
C GLU A 5 10.57 22.31 1.82
N LYS A 6 10.30 21.18 2.47
CA LYS A 6 10.19 19.85 1.85
C LYS A 6 8.80 19.28 2.16
N PRO A 7 7.75 19.62 1.39
CA PRO A 7 6.37 19.19 1.66
C PRO A 7 6.11 17.71 1.34
N TYR A 8 7.18 16.92 1.27
CA TYR A 8 7.16 15.50 0.94
C TYR A 8 8.16 14.72 1.80
N ILE A 9 7.99 13.41 1.85
CA ILE A 9 8.89 12.45 2.47
C ILE A 9 9.86 11.98 1.38
N GLU A 10 11.14 12.29 1.57
CA GLU A 10 12.24 11.87 0.69
C GLU A 10 12.32 10.34 0.62
N GLY A 11 12.56 9.81 -0.58
CA GLY A 11 12.58 8.38 -0.88
C GLY A 11 11.20 7.72 -0.92
N LEU A 12 10.09 8.45 -0.78
CA LEU A 12 8.74 7.89 -0.80
C LEU A 12 8.07 8.04 -2.18
N LEU A 13 7.38 6.99 -2.61
CA LEU A 13 6.60 6.93 -3.84
C LEU A 13 5.13 6.57 -3.57
N ASP A 14 4.21 7.35 -4.13
CA ASP A 14 2.79 7.00 -4.30
C ASP A 14 2.49 6.81 -5.80
N PRO A 15 2.37 5.57 -6.29
CA PRO A 15 2.23 5.28 -7.71
C PRO A 15 0.77 5.35 -8.20
N CYS A 16 -0.17 5.75 -7.35
CA CYS A 16 -1.58 5.85 -7.68
C CYS A 16 -2.26 6.99 -6.91
N THR A 17 -1.59 8.15 -6.90
CA THR A 17 -2.03 9.30 -6.11
C THR A 17 -3.38 9.84 -6.56
N ASN A 18 -4.13 10.44 -5.63
CA ASN A 18 -5.38 11.11 -5.94
C ASN A 18 -5.17 12.43 -6.71
N SER A 19 -4.08 13.15 -6.40
CA SER A 19 -3.76 14.45 -6.99
C SER A 19 -2.27 14.75 -6.76
N LYS A 20 -1.62 15.43 -7.71
CA LYS A 20 -0.25 15.95 -7.53
C LYS A 20 -0.20 17.26 -6.75
N ILE A 21 -1.33 17.96 -6.65
CA ILE A 21 -1.44 19.28 -6.00
C ILE A 21 -1.87 19.11 -4.53
N ALA A 22 -2.84 18.23 -4.30
CA ALA A 22 -3.40 17.94 -2.98
C ALA A 22 -3.36 16.42 -2.73
N SER A 23 -2.15 15.86 -2.70
CA SER A 23 -1.96 14.43 -2.48
C SER A 23 -2.30 14.07 -1.04
N ASN A 24 -2.97 12.92 -0.86
CA ASN A 24 -3.22 12.38 0.48
C ASN A 24 -1.95 11.84 1.13
N ILE A 25 -0.97 11.47 0.30
CA ILE A 25 0.33 10.97 0.73
C ILE A 25 1.36 12.01 0.30
N PRO A 26 2.12 12.61 1.25
CA PRO A 26 3.17 13.57 0.93
C PRO A 26 4.42 12.80 0.48
N ALA A 27 4.36 12.13 -0.67
CA ALA A 27 5.47 11.37 -1.23
C ALA A 27 6.33 12.26 -2.15
N GLU A 28 7.64 12.02 -2.18
CA GLU A 28 8.57 12.71 -3.09
C GLU A 28 8.15 12.52 -4.55
N LYS A 29 7.77 11.29 -4.89
CA LYS A 29 7.36 10.92 -6.23
C LYS A 29 5.91 10.51 -6.27
N LEU A 30 5.17 11.09 -7.21
CA LEU A 30 3.74 10.89 -7.39
C LEU A 30 3.43 10.46 -8.82
N TYR A 31 2.67 9.39 -8.98
CA TYR A 31 2.03 9.05 -10.25
C TYR A 31 0.52 9.14 -10.10
N ASP A 32 -0.08 10.06 -10.86
CA ASP A 32 -1.52 10.17 -10.97
C ASP A 32 -2.07 9.26 -12.09
N LYS A 33 -3.38 9.36 -12.32
CA LYS A 33 -4.07 8.57 -13.35
C LYS A 33 -3.52 8.82 -14.76
N ASN A 34 -3.04 10.03 -15.06
CA ASN A 34 -2.52 10.40 -16.38
C ASN A 34 -1.10 9.86 -16.59
N ASP A 35 -0.26 9.91 -15.55
CA ASP A 35 1.06 9.28 -15.60
C ASP A 35 0.94 7.78 -15.82
N ASN A 36 -0.06 7.17 -15.15
CA ASN A 36 -0.26 5.73 -15.02
C ASN A 36 0.98 5.07 -14.40
N GLY A 37 1.00 4.98 -13.07
CA GLY A 37 2.09 4.38 -12.31
C GLY A 37 2.36 2.90 -12.59
N LEU A 38 1.58 2.23 -13.45
CA LEU A 38 1.82 0.87 -13.92
C LEU A 38 2.67 0.80 -15.20
N LYS A 39 2.97 1.92 -15.86
CA LYS A 39 3.88 1.92 -17.03
C LYS A 39 5.29 1.50 -16.61
N LEU A 40 5.97 0.73 -17.47
CA LEU A 40 7.36 0.31 -17.25
C LEU A 40 8.34 1.49 -17.18
N SER A 41 8.07 2.56 -17.95
CA SER A 41 8.85 3.81 -17.90
C SER A 41 8.77 4.52 -16.53
N ASN A 42 7.74 4.21 -15.74
CA ASN A 42 7.51 4.80 -14.43
C ASN A 42 8.14 3.89 -13.37
N SER A 43 9.47 3.96 -13.24
CA SER A 43 10.22 3.11 -12.31
C SER A 43 9.90 3.41 -10.85
N TRP A 44 9.77 2.34 -10.06
CA TRP A 44 9.62 2.37 -8.61
C TRP A 44 10.95 2.15 -7.89
N THR A 45 12.01 1.78 -8.62
CA THR A 45 13.29 1.35 -8.07
C THR A 45 13.90 2.37 -7.12
N GLY A 46 14.35 1.91 -5.95
CA GLY A 46 15.00 2.74 -4.94
C GLY A 46 14.06 3.54 -4.03
N TYR A 47 12.74 3.48 -4.23
CA TYR A 47 11.76 4.14 -3.38
C TYR A 47 11.11 3.17 -2.37
N TYR A 48 10.69 3.70 -1.23
CA TYR A 48 9.68 3.08 -0.37
C TYR A 48 8.30 3.40 -0.94
N VAL A 49 7.44 2.39 -1.09
CA VAL A 49 6.16 2.56 -1.80
C VAL A 49 4.98 2.48 -0.83
N ILE A 50 4.11 3.49 -0.87
CA ILE A 50 2.78 3.43 -0.28
C ILE A 50 1.77 3.34 -1.41
N LEU A 51 0.96 2.29 -1.40
CA LEU A 51 0.10 1.92 -2.49
C LEU A 51 -1.36 1.91 -2.03
N ASN A 52 -2.15 2.89 -2.49
CA ASN A 52 -3.59 2.98 -2.22
C ASN A 52 -4.39 3.12 -3.52
N PRO A 53 -4.46 2.04 -4.33
CA PRO A 53 -5.05 2.10 -5.65
C PRO A 53 -6.57 2.17 -5.57
N GLU A 54 -7.20 2.58 -6.66
CA GLU A 54 -8.67 2.59 -6.75
C GLU A 54 -9.23 1.19 -6.43
N TYR A 55 -10.33 1.13 -5.69
CA TYR A 55 -10.95 -0.12 -5.25
C TYR A 55 -11.77 -0.81 -6.35
N LYS A 56 -11.15 -0.99 -7.52
CA LYS A 56 -11.63 -1.81 -8.62
C LYS A 56 -10.75 -3.05 -8.71
N ALA A 57 -11.34 -4.24 -8.72
CA ALA A 57 -10.61 -5.51 -8.67
C ALA A 57 -9.49 -5.62 -9.73
N GLN A 58 -9.77 -5.19 -10.96
CA GLN A 58 -8.78 -5.18 -12.06
C GLN A 58 -7.60 -4.23 -11.82
N VAL A 59 -7.86 -3.07 -11.21
CA VAL A 59 -6.81 -2.09 -10.87
C VAL A 59 -5.97 -2.62 -9.71
N GLN A 60 -6.63 -3.12 -8.65
CA GLN A 60 -5.99 -3.76 -7.50
C GLN A 60 -5.07 -4.90 -7.95
N TRP A 61 -5.57 -5.83 -8.77
CA TRP A 61 -4.80 -6.95 -9.30
C TRP A 61 -3.49 -6.52 -9.97
N ARG A 62 -3.53 -5.52 -10.85
CA ARG A 62 -2.35 -5.04 -11.56
C ARG A 62 -1.32 -4.39 -10.64
N PHE A 63 -1.79 -3.60 -9.67
CA PHE A 63 -0.91 -2.95 -8.69
C PHE A 63 -0.33 -3.94 -7.68
N VAL A 64 -1.12 -4.92 -7.22
CA VAL A 64 -0.67 -6.01 -6.34
C VAL A 64 0.43 -6.83 -7.02
N ASN A 65 0.21 -7.27 -8.26
CA ASN A 65 1.23 -8.04 -8.98
C ASN A 65 2.50 -7.24 -9.16
N ARG A 66 2.38 -5.96 -9.57
CA ARG A 66 3.55 -5.10 -9.68
C ARG A 66 4.27 -4.94 -8.34
N ALA A 67 3.55 -4.71 -7.24
CA ALA A 67 4.16 -4.56 -5.92
C ALA A 67 4.97 -5.80 -5.51
N ILE A 68 4.38 -7.00 -5.68
CA ILE A 68 5.06 -8.27 -5.43
C ILE A 68 6.29 -8.39 -6.34
N ASP A 69 6.15 -8.15 -7.65
CA ASP A 69 7.25 -8.27 -8.59
C ASP A 69 8.40 -7.29 -8.26
N GLU A 70 8.09 -6.04 -7.89
CA GLU A 70 9.11 -5.05 -7.54
C GLU A 70 9.87 -5.42 -6.26
N VAL A 71 9.18 -6.02 -5.27
CA VAL A 71 9.79 -6.51 -4.02
C VAL A 71 10.64 -7.76 -4.26
N GLU A 72 10.08 -8.76 -4.95
CA GLU A 72 10.76 -10.04 -5.17
C GLU A 72 12.04 -9.90 -6.01
N ASN A 73 12.06 -8.92 -6.92
CA ASN A 73 13.22 -8.59 -7.74
C ASN A 73 14.17 -7.56 -7.09
N ASP A 74 14.04 -7.29 -5.79
CA ASP A 74 14.89 -6.36 -5.03
C ASP A 74 14.94 -4.94 -5.62
N ARG A 75 13.90 -4.54 -6.38
CA ARG A 75 13.80 -3.20 -6.96
C ARG A 75 13.30 -2.19 -5.93
N VAL A 76 12.40 -2.63 -5.05
CA VAL A 76 11.94 -1.84 -3.90
C VAL A 76 12.11 -2.66 -2.62
N PRO A 77 12.47 -2.03 -1.50
CA PRO A 77 12.69 -2.74 -0.24
C PRO A 77 11.40 -3.31 0.36
N ALA A 78 10.30 -2.55 0.26
CA ALA A 78 8.99 -2.95 0.75
C ALA A 78 7.87 -2.08 0.15
N VAL A 79 6.64 -2.58 0.22
CA VAL A 79 5.42 -1.87 -0.16
C VAL A 79 4.40 -1.94 0.98
N LEU A 80 3.89 -0.78 1.40
CA LEU A 80 2.69 -0.71 2.24
C LEU A 80 1.47 -0.60 1.33
N LEU A 81 0.65 -1.66 1.29
CA LEU A 81 -0.50 -1.75 0.38
C LEU A 81 -1.80 -1.64 1.14
N ILE A 82 -2.66 -0.70 0.74
CA ILE A 82 -3.98 -0.47 1.29
C ILE A 82 -5.02 -0.93 0.27
N CYS A 83 -5.86 -1.88 0.66
CA CYS A 83 -6.92 -2.40 -0.20
C CYS A 83 -8.17 -2.79 0.61
N ARG A 84 -9.21 -3.22 -0.10
CA ARG A 84 -10.40 -3.78 0.55
C ARG A 84 -10.09 -5.16 1.09
N ASN A 85 -10.71 -5.51 2.21
CA ASN A 85 -10.69 -6.85 2.78
C ASN A 85 -11.61 -7.81 1.98
N SER A 86 -11.37 -7.93 0.67
CA SER A 86 -12.13 -8.80 -0.23
C SER A 86 -11.44 -10.16 -0.31
N THR A 87 -11.60 -10.96 0.74
CA THR A 87 -10.94 -12.26 0.91
C THR A 87 -11.27 -13.25 -0.21
N ASP A 88 -12.37 -13.07 -0.93
CA ASP A 88 -12.81 -13.87 -2.08
C ASP A 88 -12.09 -13.53 -3.40
N THR A 89 -11.33 -12.44 -3.45
CA THR A 89 -10.70 -11.97 -4.69
C THR A 89 -9.32 -12.57 -4.91
N ALA A 90 -8.98 -12.82 -6.18
CA ALA A 90 -7.67 -13.35 -6.56
C ALA A 90 -6.49 -12.46 -6.12
N TYR A 91 -6.66 -11.13 -6.14
CA TYR A 91 -5.58 -10.23 -5.70
C TYR A 91 -5.33 -10.36 -4.20
N PHE A 92 -6.38 -10.53 -3.39
CA PHE A 92 -6.24 -10.69 -1.95
C PHE A 92 -5.55 -12.01 -1.61
N GLN A 93 -5.90 -13.09 -2.31
CA GLN A 93 -5.28 -14.40 -2.12
C GLN A 93 -3.76 -14.35 -2.33
N ARG A 94 -3.27 -13.58 -3.32
CA ARG A 94 -1.82 -13.37 -3.51
C ARG A 94 -1.13 -12.63 -2.37
N LEU A 95 -1.88 -11.84 -1.61
CA LEU A 95 -1.35 -11.09 -0.47
C LEU A 95 -1.39 -11.89 0.83
N THR A 96 -2.08 -13.04 0.87
CA THR A 96 -2.23 -13.86 2.08
C THR A 96 -0.93 -14.26 2.76
N PRO A 97 0.21 -14.48 2.07
CA PRO A 97 1.49 -14.79 2.73
C PRO A 97 2.11 -13.61 3.50
N TYR A 98 1.64 -12.38 3.27
CA TYR A 98 2.23 -11.19 3.88
C TYR A 98 1.49 -10.77 5.15
N PRO A 99 2.19 -10.20 6.15
CA PRO A 99 1.57 -9.62 7.33
C PRO A 99 0.55 -8.54 6.95
N ARG A 100 -0.57 -8.54 7.67
CA ARG A 100 -1.67 -7.60 7.43
C ARG A 100 -2.30 -7.12 8.71
N VAL A 101 -2.90 -5.94 8.66
CA VAL A 101 -3.76 -5.42 9.73
C VAL A 101 -5.10 -5.05 9.14
N LEU A 102 -6.16 -5.66 9.66
CA LEU A 102 -7.53 -5.32 9.32
C LEU A 102 -7.92 -4.06 10.09
N LEU A 103 -8.05 -2.93 9.41
CA LEU A 103 -8.32 -1.65 10.05
C LEU A 103 -9.75 -1.57 10.56
N ARG A 104 -9.92 -0.97 11.75
CA ARG A 104 -11.25 -0.67 12.30
C ARG A 104 -11.90 0.45 11.49
N ARG A 105 -13.24 0.43 11.42
CA ARG A 105 -14.03 1.36 10.60
C ARG A 105 -13.72 2.85 10.82
N HIS A 106 -13.31 3.23 12.03
CA HIS A 106 -13.07 4.62 12.40
C HIS A 106 -11.62 5.09 12.19
N THR A 107 -10.70 4.20 11.79
CA THR A 107 -9.26 4.51 11.75
C THR A 107 -8.74 4.82 10.35
N SER A 108 -9.46 4.39 9.32
CA SER A 108 -9.13 4.67 7.93
C SER A 108 -9.94 5.88 7.45
N GLN A 109 -9.28 7.00 7.17
CA GLN A 109 -9.80 8.05 6.27
C GLN A 109 -9.28 7.76 4.86
N CYS A 110 -9.58 6.57 4.34
CA CYS A 110 -9.19 6.22 2.98
C CYS A 110 -10.12 6.92 1.97
N LYS A 111 -9.56 7.24 0.80
CA LYS A 111 -10.17 7.96 -0.33
C LYS A 111 -11.69 7.73 -0.41
N ASP A 112 -12.45 8.79 -0.14
CA ASP A 112 -13.88 8.97 -0.46
C ASP A 112 -14.80 7.80 -0.03
N TYR A 113 -15.21 7.79 1.24
CA TYR A 113 -16.18 6.82 1.77
C TYR A 113 -17.56 6.92 1.08
N ASP A 114 -17.90 8.08 0.52
CA ASP A 114 -19.20 8.29 -0.14
C ASP A 114 -19.39 7.39 -1.38
N LYS A 115 -18.30 6.85 -1.94
CA LYS A 115 -18.33 5.92 -3.09
C LYS A 115 -17.85 4.51 -2.74
N SER A 116 -17.46 4.26 -1.50
CA SER A 116 -17.10 2.92 -1.05
C SER A 116 -18.37 2.18 -0.62
N PRO A 117 -18.73 1.05 -1.27
CA PRO A 117 -19.91 0.28 -0.90
C PRO A 117 -19.87 -0.06 0.59
N ILE A 118 -20.96 0.25 1.28
CA ILE A 118 -21.19 -0.14 2.68
C ILE A 118 -21.00 -1.66 2.78
N GLY A 119 -20.03 -2.13 3.55
CA GLY A 119 -19.90 -3.56 3.89
C GLY A 119 -18.51 -4.19 3.85
N PHE A 120 -17.49 -3.53 3.27
CA PHE A 120 -16.13 -4.10 3.22
C PHE A 120 -15.17 -3.36 4.16
N GLY A 121 -14.43 -4.11 4.98
CA GLY A 121 -13.33 -3.59 5.79
C GLY A 121 -12.15 -3.14 4.94
N ILE A 122 -11.29 -2.29 5.49
CA ILE A 122 -10.00 -1.91 4.88
C ILE A 122 -8.90 -2.73 5.53
N VAL A 123 -7.91 -3.13 4.74
CA VAL A 123 -6.74 -3.87 5.21
C VAL A 123 -5.48 -3.17 4.71
N VAL A 124 -4.46 -3.16 5.55
CA VAL A 124 -3.11 -2.76 5.18
C VAL A 124 -2.23 -4.00 5.18
N PHE A 125 -1.45 -4.20 4.13
CA PHE A 125 -0.45 -5.25 4.01
C PHE A 125 0.95 -4.63 4.03
N CYS A 126 1.90 -5.34 4.63
CA CYS A 126 3.33 -5.08 4.47
C CYS A 126 3.93 -6.13 3.55
N VAL A 127 4.17 -5.75 2.29
CA VAL A 127 4.77 -6.63 1.29
C VAL A 127 6.28 -6.41 1.29
N ALA A 128 7.04 -7.40 1.74
CA ALA A 128 8.50 -7.38 1.76
C ALA A 128 9.03 -8.80 1.49
N LYS A 129 10.28 -8.88 1.03
CA LYS A 129 10.96 -10.15 0.76
C LYS A 129 11.50 -10.77 2.06
N GLY A 130 11.80 -12.08 2.07
CA GLY A 130 12.27 -12.83 3.24
C GLY A 130 13.41 -12.15 4.04
N ASP A 131 13.45 -12.40 5.35
CA ASP A 131 14.34 -11.78 6.35
C ASP A 131 14.04 -10.31 6.72
N CYS A 132 12.74 -9.95 6.72
CA CYS A 132 12.25 -8.62 7.09
C CYS A 132 11.54 -8.58 8.46
N LEU A 133 11.96 -9.42 9.42
CA LEU A 133 11.30 -9.55 10.72
C LEU A 133 11.21 -8.22 11.49
N ASP A 134 12.28 -7.40 11.48
CA ASP A 134 12.26 -6.06 12.10
C ASP A 134 11.21 -5.16 11.45
N LEU A 135 11.11 -5.19 10.12
CA LEU A 135 10.12 -4.40 9.39
C LEU A 135 8.70 -4.84 9.72
N TYR A 136 8.48 -6.16 9.82
CA TYR A 136 7.18 -6.72 10.18
C TYR A 136 6.79 -6.42 11.64
N ASP A 137 7.73 -6.49 12.58
CA ASP A 137 7.49 -6.09 13.97
C ASP A 137 7.13 -4.60 14.04
N ARG A 138 7.90 -3.73 13.36
CA ARG A 138 7.60 -2.30 13.27
C ARG A 138 6.23 -2.04 12.64
N PHE A 139 5.88 -2.77 11.58
CA PHE A 139 4.58 -2.67 10.92
C PHE A 139 3.45 -3.02 11.90
N VAL A 140 3.55 -4.14 12.60
CA VAL A 140 2.53 -4.58 13.58
C VAL A 140 2.45 -3.63 14.75
N ARG A 141 3.58 -3.16 15.28
CA ARG A 141 3.61 -2.20 16.39
C ARG A 141 2.93 -0.89 16.02
N PHE A 142 3.10 -0.44 14.78
CA PHE A 142 2.51 0.81 14.30
C PHE A 142 1.01 0.66 13.95
N PHE A 143 0.65 -0.35 13.17
CA PHE A 143 -0.73 -0.52 12.67
C PHE A 143 -1.64 -1.31 13.62
N GLY A 144 -1.08 -2.18 14.47
CA GLY A 144 -1.81 -3.03 15.41
C GLY A 144 -2.81 -2.30 16.30
N PRO A 145 -2.49 -1.14 16.89
CA PRO A 145 -3.46 -0.35 17.68
C PRO A 145 -4.70 0.10 16.89
N TRP A 146 -4.60 0.19 15.55
CA TRP A 146 -5.64 0.70 14.66
C TRP A 146 -6.53 -0.40 14.07
N GLY A 147 -6.26 -1.67 14.39
CA GLY A 147 -6.88 -2.81 13.72
C GLY A 147 -6.67 -4.15 14.41
N GLU A 148 -6.89 -5.21 13.66
CA GLU A 148 -6.61 -6.59 14.06
C GLU A 148 -5.43 -7.12 13.23
N PRO A 149 -4.24 -7.32 13.85
CA PRO A 149 -3.10 -7.87 13.14
C PRO A 149 -3.34 -9.35 12.82
N ASN A 150 -2.98 -9.74 11.60
CA ASN A 150 -2.86 -11.11 11.18
C ASN A 150 -1.45 -11.27 10.59
N ILE A 151 -0.58 -11.85 11.40
CA ILE A 151 0.80 -12.12 11.04
C ILE A 151 0.83 -13.55 10.53
N VAL A 152 1.28 -13.74 9.28
CA VAL A 152 1.67 -15.06 8.82
C VAL A 152 3.01 -15.35 9.49
N ILE A 153 2.94 -15.94 10.67
CA ILE A 153 4.10 -16.56 11.29
C ILE A 153 4.22 -17.89 10.56
N ASP A 154 5.10 -17.96 9.56
CA ASP A 154 5.61 -19.27 9.17
C ASP A 154 6.38 -19.80 10.39
N ALA A 155 5.85 -20.91 10.93
CA ALA A 155 6.45 -21.72 11.99
C ALA A 155 7.60 -22.57 11.44
#